data_AF-A0A945LWE3-F1
#
_entry.id   AF-A0A945LWE3-F1
#
_cell.length_a   1.000
_cell.length_b   1.000
_cell.length_c   1.000
_cell.angle_alpha   90.00
_cell.angle_beta   90.00
_cell.angle_gamma   90.00
#
_symmetry.space_group_name_H-M   'P 1'
#
loop_
_entity.id
_entity.type
_entity.pdbx_description
1 polymer ?
#
loop_
_entity_poly.entity_id
_entity_poly.type
_entity_poly.pdbx_seq_one_letter_code
_entity_poly.pdbx_strand_id
1 'polypeptide(L)' 'ARFAAHAETPKEELKEETDPDTFWEMTGLDPEGCDLQREGGYLRFDFGKIARKDGEIRSILVDLATKT' A
#
# COMPACT_ATOMS: atom_id res chain seq x y z
N ALA A 1 34.25 -31.81 14.27
CA ALA A 1 33.42 -30.99 13.37
C ALA A 1 33.39 -29.57 13.94
N ARG A 2 33.90 -28.57 13.20
CA ARG A 2 33.83 -27.15 13.60
C ARG A 2 32.49 -26.61 13.13
N PHE A 3 31.58 -26.32 14.05
CA PHE A 3 30.32 -25.64 13.73
C PHE A 3 30.63 -24.16 13.51
N ALA A 4 30.33 -23.66 12.31
CA ALA A 4 30.45 -22.26 11.97
C ALA A 4 29.40 -21.46 12.74
N ALA A 5 29.82 -20.38 13.38
CA ALA A 5 28.93 -19.39 13.96
C ALA A 5 28.19 -18.69 12.81
N HIS A 6 26.87 -18.84 12.76
CA HIS A 6 26.02 -17.96 11.95
C HIS A 6 25.99 -16.60 12.64
N ALA A 7 26.70 -15.63 12.05
CA ALA A 7 26.60 -14.24 12.44
C ALA A 7 25.15 -13.77 12.20
N GLU A 8 24.45 -13.42 13.27
CA GLU A 8 23.16 -12.75 13.23
C GLU A 8 23.35 -11.39 12.55
N THR A 9 22.87 -11.26 11.32
CA THR A 9 22.80 -9.97 10.61
C THR A 9 21.95 -8.99 11.44
N PRO A 10 22.43 -7.76 11.70
CA PRO A 10 21.62 -6.74 12.37
C PRO A 10 20.37 -6.48 11.53
N LYS A 11 19.19 -6.56 12.15
CA LYS A 11 17.97 -5.98 11.58
C LYS A 11 18.13 -4.48 11.67
N GLU A 12 18.70 -3.89 10.63
CA GLU A 12 18.66 -2.45 10.42
C GLU A 12 17.18 -2.05 10.41
N GLU A 13 16.73 -1.39 11.47
CA GLU A 13 15.38 -0.88 11.60
C GLU A 13 15.17 0.13 10.46
N LEU A 14 14.44 -0.30 9.42
CA LEU A 14 13.94 0.58 8.39
C LEU A 14 13.11 1.66 9.08
N LYS A 15 13.70 2.84 9.26
CA LYS A 15 12.93 4.03 9.58
C LYS A 15 12.14 4.35 8.33
N GLU A 16 10.86 3.98 8.31
CA GLU A 16 9.88 4.50 7.37
C GLU A 16 9.77 6.01 7.62
N GLU A 17 10.67 6.76 6.99
CA GLU A 17 10.58 8.21 6.91
C GLU A 17 9.49 8.52 5.88
N THR A 18 8.24 8.41 6.31
CA THR A 18 7.08 8.81 5.52
C THR A 18 6.89 10.31 5.71
N ASP A 19 7.26 11.08 4.70
CA ASP A 19 7.03 12.52 4.66
C ASP A 19 5.50 12.77 4.72
N PRO A 20 4.99 13.40 5.79
CA PRO A 20 3.55 13.59 6.00
C PRO A 20 2.89 14.42 4.90
N ASP A 21 3.63 15.27 4.19
CA ASP A 21 3.08 16.09 3.10
C ASP A 21 2.78 15.25 1.83
N THR A 22 3.38 14.07 1.74
CA THR A 22 3.23 13.15 0.60
C THR A 22 2.45 11.88 0.93
N PHE A 23 2.17 11.64 2.20
CA PHE A 23 1.49 10.43 2.65
C PHE A 23 -0.03 10.54 2.48
N TRP A 24 -0.58 9.65 1.65
CA TRP A 24 -2.02 9.47 1.50
C TRP A 24 -2.44 8.16 2.16
N GLU A 25 -3.38 8.24 3.10
CA GLU A 25 -3.96 7.08 3.77
C GLU A 25 -5.28 6.69 3.10
N MET A 26 -5.50 5.39 2.89
CA MET A 26 -6.77 4.90 2.35
C MET A 26 -7.80 4.78 3.47
N THR A 27 -8.85 5.61 3.43
CA THR A 27 -9.89 5.69 4.48
C THR A 27 -11.19 4.99 4.10
N GLY A 28 -11.39 4.73 2.82
CA GLY A 28 -12.61 4.13 2.29
C GLY A 28 -12.31 3.21 1.11
N LEU A 29 -13.08 2.13 1.01
CA LEU A 29 -12.99 1.16 -0.08
C LEU A 29 -14.39 0.65 -0.40
N ASP A 30 -14.75 0.73 -1.67
CA ASP A 30 -16.01 0.21 -2.18
C ASP A 30 -15.83 -0.43 -3.57
N PRO A 31 -16.87 -1.04 -4.15
CA PRO A 31 -16.80 -1.66 -5.47
C PRO A 31 -16.36 -0.73 -6.61
N GLU A 32 -16.49 0.58 -6.48
CA GLU A 32 -16.27 1.56 -7.55
C GLU A 32 -14.94 2.28 -7.43
N GLY A 33 -14.36 2.36 -6.23
CA GLY A 33 -13.11 3.05 -6.00
C GLY A 33 -12.57 2.94 -4.58
N CYS A 34 -11.55 3.74 -4.30
CA CYS A 34 -11.04 3.97 -2.95
C CYS A 34 -10.91 5.46 -2.64
N ASP A 35 -11.06 5.78 -1.37
CA ASP A 35 -10.91 7.13 -0.85
C ASP A 35 -9.55 7.25 -0.17
N LEU A 36 -8.84 8.31 -0.53
CA LEU A 36 -7.54 8.68 -0.01
C LEU A 36 -7.66 10.00 0.75
N GLN A 37 -7.09 10.03 1.95
CA GLN A 37 -7.04 11.21 2.80
C GLN A 37 -5.60 11.54 3.17
N ARG A 38 -5.32 12.84 3.27
CA ARG A 38 -4.11 13.38 3.91
C ARG A 38 -4.47 14.63 4.70
N GLU A 39 -3.50 15.21 5.40
CA GLU A 39 -3.72 16.50 6.05
C GLU A 39 -4.14 17.55 5.02
N GLY A 40 -5.34 18.11 5.19
CA GLY A 40 -5.89 19.14 4.31
C GLY A 40 -6.35 18.66 2.92
N GLY A 41 -6.40 17.35 2.65
CA GLY A 41 -6.77 16.82 1.33
C GLY A 41 -7.63 15.56 1.38
N TYR A 42 -8.63 15.51 0.51
CA TYR A 42 -9.44 14.33 0.23
C TYR A 42 -9.47 14.09 -1.28
N LEU A 43 -9.24 12.84 -1.68
CA LEU A 43 -9.24 12.41 -3.07
C LEU A 43 -9.97 11.08 -3.17
N ARG A 44 -10.87 10.97 -4.13
CA ARG A 44 -11.43 9.67 -4.52
C ARG A 44 -10.75 9.19 -5.79
N PHE A 45 -10.31 7.94 -5.77
CA PHE A 45 -9.72 7.25 -6.91
C PHE A 45 -10.72 6.24 -7.47
N ASP A 46 -11.25 6.50 -8.66
CA ASP A 46 -12.18 5.60 -9.33
C ASP A 46 -11.46 4.45 -10.03
N PHE A 47 -11.97 3.22 -9.87
CA PHE A 47 -11.41 2.04 -10.52
C PHE A 47 -11.69 1.99 -12.03
N GLY A 48 -12.62 2.81 -12.52
CA GLY A 48 -13.11 2.79 -13.91
C GLY A 48 -13.91 1.53 -14.28
N LYS A 49 -14.06 0.59 -13.34
CA LYS A 49 -14.89 -0.62 -13.45
C LYS A 49 -15.39 -1.02 -12.06
N ILE A 50 -16.60 -1.57 -11.99
CA ILE A 50 -17.20 -2.03 -10.74
C ILE A 50 -16.66 -3.42 -10.38
N ALA A 51 -16.03 -3.54 -9.22
CA ALA A 51 -15.62 -4.82 -8.64
C ALA A 51 -16.85 -5.55 -8.08
N ARG A 52 -17.17 -6.72 -8.64
CA ARG A 52 -18.38 -7.49 -8.24
C ARG A 52 -18.08 -8.56 -7.21
N LYS A 53 -16.80 -8.80 -6.93
CA LYS A 53 -16.31 -9.82 -6.00
C LYS A 53 -15.16 -9.25 -5.20
N ASP A 54 -15.07 -9.65 -3.94
CA ASP A 54 -14.03 -9.16 -3.01
C ASP A 54 -12.61 -9.37 -3.54
N GLY A 55 -12.35 -10.48 -4.24
CA GLY A 55 -11.04 -10.76 -4.84
C GLY A 55 -10.66 -9.85 -6.03
N GLU A 56 -11.64 -9.20 -6.66
CA GLU A 56 -11.40 -8.31 -7.81
C GLU A 56 -10.79 -6.98 -7.36
N ILE A 57 -11.18 -6.46 -6.20
CA ILE A 57 -10.66 -5.19 -5.67
C ILE A 57 -9.14 -5.26 -5.51
N ARG A 58 -8.62 -6.35 -4.93
CA ARG A 58 -7.19 -6.56 -4.80
C ARG A 58 -6.47 -6.57 -6.15
N SER A 59 -7.04 -7.26 -7.15
CA SER A 59 -6.46 -7.30 -8.49
C SER A 59 -6.42 -5.91 -9.12
N ILE A 60 -7.48 -5.12 -8.94
CA ILE A 60 -7.55 -3.74 -9.44
C ILE A 60 -6.48 -2.87 -8.80
N LEU A 61 -6.35 -2.91 -7.48
CA LEU A 61 -5.35 -2.13 -6.75
C LEU A 61 -3.93 -2.49 -7.18
N VAL A 62 -3.64 -3.78 -7.38
CA VAL A 62 -2.33 -4.23 -7.90
C VAL A 62 -2.09 -3.75 -9.32
N ASP A 63 -3.09 -3.86 -10.20
CA ASP A 63 -2.99 -3.36 -11.59
C ASP A 63 -2.76 -1.84 -11.62
N LEU A 64 -3.38 -1.09 -10.72
CA LEU A 64 -3.21 0.36 -10.60
C LEU A 64 -1.82 0.73 -10.09
N ALA A 65 -1.32 0.04 -9.06
CA ALA A 65 -0.02 0.30 -8.47
C ALA A 65 1.16 -0.08 -9.37
N THR A 66 0.96 -0.98 -10.34
CA THR A 66 2.02 -1.45 -11.24
C THR A 66 2.06 -0.77 -12.61
N LYS A 67 1.10 0.11 -12.92
CA LYS A 67 1.00 0.83 -14.21
C LYS A 67 1.81 2.12 -14.30
N THR A 68 2.67 2.40 -13.32
CA THR A 68 3.68 3.47 -13.36
C THR A 68 4.84 3.13 -14.30
#